data_AF-A0A9E4GKC1-F1
#
_entry.id   AF-A0A9E4GKC1-F1
#
_cell.length_a   1.000
_cell.length_b   1.000
_cell.length_c   1.000
_cell.angle_alpha   90.00
_cell.angle_beta   90.00
_cell.angle_gamma   90.00
#
_symmetry.space_group_name_H-M   'P 1'
#
loop_
_entity.id
_entity.type
_entity.pdbx_description
1 polymer ?
#
loop_
_entity_poly.entity_id
_entity_poly.type
_entity_poly.pdbx_seq_one_letter_code
_entity_poly.pdbx_strand_id
1 'polypeptide(L)' 'MAQLGKRYMCETCGTEVLCNKPGDGTLDCCDKEMPLKEAKPLPSSD' A
#
# COMPACT_ATOMS: atom_id res chain seq x y z
N MET A 1 5.22 3.80 -8.55
CA MET A 1 4.73 2.69 -9.38
C MET A 1 3.84 1.80 -8.53
N ALA A 2 2.56 1.70 -8.89
CA ALA A 2 1.57 0.89 -8.21
C ALA A 2 1.76 -0.58 -8.59
N GLN A 3 2.21 -1.38 -7.64
CA GLN A 3 2.44 -2.82 -7.80
C GLN A 3 1.17 -3.65 -7.57
N LEU A 4 0.90 -4.61 -8.46
CA LEU A 4 -0.18 -5.58 -8.34
C LEU A 4 -0.06 -6.42 -7.06
N GLY A 5 -1.18 -6.63 -6.37
CA GLY A 5 -1.27 -7.47 -5.16
C GLY A 5 -0.72 -6.81 -3.91
N LYS A 6 -0.25 -5.56 -3.99
CA LYS A 6 0.20 -4.79 -2.84
C LYS A 6 -0.94 -3.97 -2.25
N ARG A 7 -0.96 -3.86 -0.92
CA ARG A 7 -1.87 -2.98 -0.18
C ARG A 7 -1.17 -1.66 0.09
N TYR A 8 -1.90 -0.57 -0.04
CA TYR A 8 -1.45 0.77 0.30
C TYR A 8 -2.40 1.33 1.35
N MET A 9 -1.86 2.12 2.27
CA MET A 9 -2.64 2.66 3.37
C MET A 9 -2.40 4.16 3.47
N CYS A 10 -3.48 4.93 3.53
CA CYS A 10 -3.40 6.35 3.79
C CYS A 10 -3.25 6.57 5.30
N GLU A 11 -2.18 7.23 5.70
CA GLU A 11 -1.93 7.59 7.11
C GLU A 11 -2.82 8.76 7.60
N THR A 12 -3.47 9.49 6.68
CA THR A 12 -4.30 10.65 7.01
C THR A 12 -5.73 10.26 7.39
N CYS A 13 -6.37 9.42 6.57
CA CYS A 13 -7.76 8.99 6.76
C CYS A 13 -7.91 7.52 7.17
N GLY A 14 -6.82 6.73 7.14
CA GLY A 14 -6.84 5.30 7.42
C GLY A 14 -7.38 4.43 6.29
N THR A 15 -7.63 4.98 5.09
CA THR A 15 -8.11 4.21 3.94
C THR A 15 -7.08 3.20 3.47
N GLU A 16 -7.54 1.98 3.20
CA GLU A 16 -6.73 0.89 2.67
C GLU A 16 -7.18 0.54 1.26
N VAL A 17 -6.23 0.41 0.34
CA VAL A 17 -6.49 0.04 -1.05
C VAL A 17 -5.60 -1.12 -1.48
N LEU A 18 -6.18 -2.09 -2.19
CA LEU A 18 -5.45 -3.20 -2.80
C LEU A 18 -5.29 -2.90 -4.29
N CYS A 19 -4.06 -2.82 -4.77
CA CYS A 19 -3.80 -2.64 -6.19
C CYS A 19 -4.07 -3.98 -6.92
N ASN A 20 -5.13 -4.03 -7.73
CA ASN A 20 -5.54 -5.22 -8.49
C ASN A 20 -5.05 -5.23 -9.95
N LYS A 21 -4.38 -4.16 -10.38
CA LYS A 21 -3.77 -4.03 -11.70
C LYS A 21 -2.53 -3.13 -11.58
N PRO A 22 -1.37 -3.55 -12.09
CA PRO A 22 -0.18 -2.73 -11.99
C PRO A 22 -0.30 -1.48 -12.85
N GLY A 23 0.36 -0.41 -12.44
CA GLY A 23 0.43 0.84 -13.19
C GLY A 23 1.68 1.63 -12.85
N ASP A 24 2.15 2.45 -13.78
CA ASP A 24 3.39 3.22 -13.62
C ASP A 24 3.25 4.39 -12.64
N GLY A 25 2.02 4.85 -12.38
CA GLY A 25 1.71 5.90 -11.41
C GLY A 25 1.85 5.48 -9.95
N THR A 26 1.72 6.43 -9.03
CA THR A 26 1.59 6.20 -7.59
C THR A 26 0.15 6.44 -7.14
N LEU A 27 -0.21 5.96 -5.95
CA LEU A 27 -1.55 6.15 -5.40
C LEU A 27 -1.52 7.35 -4.48
N ASP A 28 -2.35 8.34 -4.74
CA ASP A 28 -2.48 9.53 -3.90
C ASP A 28 -3.83 9.55 -3.19
N CYS A 29 -3.81 9.86 -1.90
CA CYS A 29 -5.00 10.05 -1.08
C CYS A 29 -4.77 11.18 -0.08
N CYS A 30 -5.72 12.11 0.02
CA CYS A 30 -5.60 13.32 0.86
C CYS A 30 -4.37 14.19 0.49
N ASP A 31 -4.15 14.43 -0.81
CA ASP A 31 -3.01 15.21 -1.34
C ASP A 31 -1.63 14.66 -0.93
N LYS A 32 -1.56 13.37 -0.60
CA LYS A 32 -0.33 12.67 -0.21
C LYS A 32 -0.24 11.31 -0.88
N GLU A 33 0.99 10.91 -1.20
CA GLU A 33 1.27 9.57 -1.69
C GLU A 33 0.98 8.52 -0.61
N MET A 34 0.25 7.49 -0.98
CA MET A 34 -0.10 6.38 -0.10
C MET A 34 1.10 5.42 0.00
N PRO A 35 1.70 5.25 1.19
CA PRO A 35 2.74 4.26 1.38
C PRO A 35 2.20 2.84 1.25
N LEU A 36 3.08 1.94 0.84
CA LEU A 36 2.79 0.51 0.74
C LEU A 36 2.69 -0.06 2.15
N LYS A 37 1.56 -0.68 2.48
CA LYS A 37 1.34 -1.38 3.75
C LYS A 37 2.13 -2.68 3.71
N GLU A 38 3.39 -2.61 4.12
CA GLU A 38 4.21 -3.80 4.30
C GLU A 38 3.60 -4.67 5.40
N ALA A 39 3.40 -5.95 5.08
CA ALA A 39 3.12 -6.93 6.13
C ALA A 39 4.37 -6.99 7.01
N LYS A 40 4.21 -6.71 8.30
CA LYS A 40 5.28 -6.99 9.26
C LYS A 40 5.69 -8.46 9.04
N PRO A 41 6.97 -8.75 8.75
CA PRO A 41 7.41 -10.12 8.67
C PRO A 41 7.02 -10.77 10.00
N LEU A 42 6.21 -11.82 9.91
CA LEU A 42 5.95 -12.64 11.08
C LEU A 42 7.33 -13.08 11.58
N PRO A 43 7.63 -12.95 12.90
CA PRO A 43 8.86 -13.53 13.41
C PRO A 43 8.81 -15.02 13.04
N SER A 44 9.78 -15.48 12.26
CA SER A 44 9.94 -16.90 11.97
C SER A 44 9.99 -17.63 13.31
N SER A 45 8.95 -18.40 13.61
CA SER A 45 8.95 -19.32 14.74
C SER A 45 9.83 -20.51 14.35
N ASP A 46 11.04 -20.54 14.89
CA ASP A 46 11.85 -21.76 15.03
C ASP A 46 11.54 -22.42 16.38
#